data_AF-A0A357WVQ4-F1
#
_entry.id   AF-A0A357WVQ4-F1
#
_cell.length_a   1.000
_cell.length_b   1.000
_cell.length_c   1.000
_cell.angle_alpha   90.00
_cell.angle_beta   90.00
_cell.angle_gamma   90.00
#
_symmetry.space_group_name_H-M   'P 1'
#
loop_
_entity.id
_entity.type
_entity.pdbx_description
1 polymer ?
#
loop_
_entity_poly.entity_id
_entity_poly.type
_entity_poly.pdbx_seq_one_letter_code
_entity_poly.pdbx_strand_id
1 'polypeptide(L)'
;MFTIYHSDFIGNPGNCSYPHKAPIIDSTSLIAAVGRDYVCAEYKNNYRNGDNFIGSDCLPVDCDNDHSENPEDWMLPADVMEAFPGVTFAVHYSRSNMREKNG
;
A
#
# COMPACT_ATOMS: atom_id res chain seq x y z
N MET A 1 13.77 -3.99 0.40
CA MET A 1 13.32 -3.65 1.76
C MET A 1 12.89 -2.21 1.75
N PHE A 2 11.73 -1.91 2.31
CA PHE A 2 11.18 -0.55 2.44
C PHE A 2 10.43 -0.43 3.77
N THR A 3 9.96 0.77 4.08
CA THR A 3 9.31 1.07 5.35
C THR A 3 7.89 1.56 5.12
N ILE A 4 6.94 1.02 5.86
CA ILE A 4 5.61 1.60 5.98
C ILE A 4 5.30 1.90 7.45
N TYR A 5 4.29 2.71 7.68
CA TYR A 5 3.84 3.10 9.01
C TYR A 5 2.36 2.77 9.15
N HIS A 6 1.97 2.06 10.22
CA HIS A 6 0.59 1.66 10.42
C HIS A 6 -0.02 2.27 11.69
N SER A 7 -1.34 2.35 11.70
CA SER A 7 -2.12 2.83 12.83
C SER A 7 -2.43 1.70 13.83
N ASP A 8 -3.15 2.03 14.91
CA ASP A 8 -3.74 1.06 15.84
C ASP A 8 -5.15 0.61 15.43
N PHE A 9 -5.74 1.24 14.41
CA PHE A 9 -7.16 1.10 14.03
C PHE A 9 -7.33 0.79 12.55
N ILE A 10 -8.49 0.24 12.17
CA ILE A 10 -8.78 -0.11 10.78
C ILE A 10 -10.04 0.60 10.33
N GLY A 11 -10.02 1.22 9.16
CA GLY A 11 -11.21 1.78 8.52
C GLY A 11 -11.81 2.98 9.24
N ASN A 12 -11.00 3.79 9.91
CA ASN A 12 -11.46 5.05 10.51
C ASN A 12 -11.13 6.23 9.58
N PRO A 13 -12.13 6.86 8.93
CA PRO A 13 -11.90 7.95 7.98
C PRO A 13 -11.19 9.18 8.57
N GLY A 14 -11.34 9.40 9.88
CA GLY A 14 -10.69 10.50 10.59
C GLY A 14 -9.27 10.19 11.08
N ASN A 15 -8.73 9.00 10.80
CA ASN A 15 -7.41 8.63 11.27
C ASN A 15 -6.30 9.39 10.53
N CYS A 16 -5.49 10.10 11.32
CA CYS A 16 -4.25 10.71 10.86
C CYS A 16 -3.03 10.19 11.63
N SER A 17 -3.18 9.26 12.58
CA SER A 17 -2.06 8.76 13.41
C SER A 17 -1.53 7.43 12.89
N TYR A 18 -0.22 7.36 12.65
CA TYR A 18 0.50 6.17 12.17
C TYR A 18 1.79 5.95 12.97
N PRO A 19 1.71 5.60 14.26
CA PRO A 19 2.87 5.61 15.16
C PRO A 19 3.82 4.41 15.02
N HIS A 20 3.41 3.37 14.29
CA HIS A 20 4.16 2.12 14.23
C HIS A 20 4.97 2.02 12.95
N LYS A 21 6.28 2.19 13.06
CA LYS A 21 7.22 1.95 11.96
C LYS A 21 7.37 0.46 11.70
N ALA A 22 7.15 0.03 10.46
CA ALA A 22 7.21 -1.37 10.05
C ALA A 22 8.18 -1.53 8.86
N PRO A 23 9.39 -2.08 9.09
CA PRO A 23 10.28 -2.49 8.01
C PRO A 23 9.72 -3.72 7.29
N ILE A 24 9.57 -3.62 5.98
CA ILE A 24 9.08 -4.69 5.11
C ILE A 24 10.27 -5.37 4.45
N ILE A 25 10.52 -6.61 4.89
CA ILE A 25 11.63 -7.46 4.43
C ILE A 25 11.13 -8.75 3.76
N ASP A 26 9.88 -9.12 4.01
CA ASP A 26 9.25 -10.35 3.52
C ASP A 26 7.71 -10.21 3.49
N SER A 27 7.04 -11.27 3.06
CA SER A 27 5.57 -11.31 3.02
C SER A 27 4.94 -11.31 4.42
N THR A 28 5.60 -11.87 5.44
CA THR A 28 5.07 -11.92 6.80
C THR A 28 4.99 -10.53 7.44
N SER A 29 6.07 -9.76 7.33
CA SER A 29 6.12 -8.35 7.76
C SER A 29 5.13 -7.49 6.99
N LEU A 30 4.97 -7.72 5.68
CA LEU A 30 3.95 -7.05 4.87
C LEU A 30 2.54 -7.34 5.39
N ILE A 31 2.16 -8.62 5.52
CA ILE A 31 0.81 -9.02 5.97
C ILE A 31 0.46 -8.40 7.33
N ALA A 32 1.41 -8.41 8.27
CA ALA A 32 1.20 -7.84 9.59
C ALA A 32 0.94 -6.32 9.55
N ALA A 33 1.63 -5.61 8.67
CA ALA A 33 1.54 -4.16 8.59
C ALA A 33 0.34 -3.67 7.74
N VAL A 34 0.07 -4.30 6.59
CA VAL A 34 -1.08 -3.93 5.72
C VAL A 34 -2.42 -4.45 6.23
N GLY A 35 -2.41 -5.31 7.25
CA GLY A 35 -3.62 -5.72 7.98
C GLY A 35 -4.26 -4.59 8.79
N ARG A 36 -3.66 -3.39 8.80
CA ARG A 36 -4.18 -2.17 9.44
C ARG A 36 -4.15 -1.00 8.46
N ASP A 37 -4.77 0.13 8.81
CA ASP A 37 -4.60 1.34 8.01
C ASP A 37 -3.11 1.76 8.06
N TYR A 38 -2.51 2.01 6.90
CA TYR A 38 -1.07 2.30 6.78
C TYR A 38 -0.78 3.43 5.79
N VAL A 39 0.43 3.96 5.87
CA VAL A 39 1.00 4.94 4.94
C VAL A 39 2.44 4.54 4.60
N CYS A 40 2.90 4.90 3.42
CA CYS A 40 4.29 4.68 2.97
C CYS A 40 5.23 5.85 3.31
N ALA A 41 4.84 6.74 4.23
CA ALA A 41 5.57 7.96 4.54
C ALA A 41 5.70 8.16 6.05
N GLU A 42 6.84 8.71 6.45
CA GLU A 42 7.10 9.14 7.81
C GLU A 42 6.58 10.57 8.02
N TYR A 43 5.94 10.81 9.16
CA TYR A 43 5.42 12.10 9.53
C TYR A 43 5.90 12.51 10.93
N LYS A 44 6.15 13.81 11.12
CA LYS A 44 6.42 14.40 12.43
C LYS A 44 5.28 14.09 13.40
N ASN A 45 5.63 13.65 14.60
CA ASN A 45 4.68 13.22 15.63
C ASN A 45 3.70 12.14 15.16
N ASN A 46 4.08 11.36 14.13
CA ASN A 46 3.27 10.31 13.53
C ASN A 46 1.92 10.78 12.96
N TYR A 47 1.77 12.07 12.69
CA TYR A 47 0.50 12.67 12.27
C TYR A 47 0.52 13.05 10.79
N ARG A 48 -0.26 12.33 9.97
CA ARG A 48 -0.40 12.52 8.52
C ARG A 48 -0.97 13.91 8.20
N ASN A 49 -0.08 14.78 7.75
CA ASN A 49 -0.33 16.11 7.21
C ASN A 49 0.85 16.45 6.28
N GLY A 50 0.60 17.19 5.19
CA GLY A 50 1.66 17.69 4.31
C GLY A 50 2.77 18.44 5.04
N ASP A 51 2.42 19.32 6.00
CA ASP A 51 3.42 20.08 6.79
C ASP A 51 4.26 19.19 7.72
N ASN A 52 3.77 17.99 8.04
CA ASN A 52 4.45 17.03 8.89
C ASN A 52 5.27 16.02 8.10
N PHE A 53 5.26 16.03 6.76
CA PHE A 53 5.97 15.04 5.96
C PHE A 53 7.49 15.12 6.21
N ILE A 54 8.10 13.97 6.51
CA ILE A 54 9.55 13.84 6.69
C ILE A 54 10.19 13.18 5.47
N GLY A 55 9.61 12.08 5.00
CA GLY A 55 10.19 11.32 3.89
C GLY A 55 9.47 9.99 3.64
N SER A 56 9.91 9.33 2.58
CA SER A 56 9.43 8.00 2.18
C SER A 56 10.55 7.27 1.43
N ASP A 57 10.63 5.95 1.61
CA ASP A 57 11.57 5.07 0.90
C ASP A 57 10.88 4.10 -0.08
N CYS A 58 9.56 4.21 -0.26
CA CYS A 58 8.79 3.46 -1.24
C CYS A 58 7.58 4.21 -1.79
N LEU A 59 7.10 3.81 -2.95
CA LEU A 59 5.94 4.42 -3.60
C LEU A 59 4.71 3.52 -3.45
N PRO A 60 3.61 4.01 -2.85
CA PRO A 60 2.32 3.35 -2.95
C PRO A 60 1.74 3.60 -4.34
N VAL A 61 1.41 2.53 -5.06
CA VAL A 61 0.80 2.61 -6.39
C VAL A 61 -0.40 1.65 -6.41
N ASP A 62 -1.55 2.18 -6.77
CA ASP A 62 -2.76 1.38 -6.99
C ASP A 62 -2.73 0.82 -8.41
N CYS A 63 -2.97 -0.48 -8.55
CA CYS A 63 -3.09 -1.16 -9.84
C CYS A 63 -4.55 -1.56 -10.04
N ASP A 64 -5.32 -0.66 -10.66
CA ASP A 64 -6.72 -0.90 -11.00
C ASP A 64 -6.82 -1.44 -12.44
N ASN A 65 -7.53 -2.57 -12.60
CA ASN A 65 -7.91 -3.10 -13.90
C ASN A 65 -9.26 -2.51 -14.35
N ASP A 66 -9.32 -1.19 -14.53
CA ASP A 66 -10.53 -0.49 -14.97
C ASP A 66 -10.60 -0.22 -16.48
N HIS A 67 -9.51 -0.53 -17.20
CA HIS A 67 -9.43 -0.44 -18.65
C HIS A 67 -10.12 -1.60 -19.38
N SER A 68 -10.35 -2.76 -18.73
CA SER A 68 -10.99 -3.92 -19.34
C SER A 68 -11.71 -4.81 -18.32
N GLU A 69 -12.86 -5.35 -18.72
CA GLU A 69 -13.59 -6.40 -17.99
C GLU A 69 -13.16 -7.81 -18.42
N ASN A 70 -12.32 -7.93 -19.46
CA ASN A 70 -11.74 -9.21 -19.88
C ASN A 70 -10.49 -9.51 -19.02
N PRO A 71 -10.47 -10.63 -18.26
CA PRO A 71 -9.33 -10.98 -17.42
C PRO A 71 -8.00 -11.15 -18.16
N GLU A 72 -8.04 -11.43 -19.46
CA GLU A 72 -6.82 -11.58 -20.28
C GLU A 72 -6.10 -10.25 -20.53
N ASP A 73 -6.81 -9.12 -20.42
CA ASP A 73 -6.24 -7.78 -20.58
C ASP A 73 -5.75 -7.19 -19.25
N TRP A 74 -5.96 -7.90 -18.13
CA TRP A 74 -5.64 -7.40 -16.81
C TRP A 74 -4.13 -7.36 -16.55
N MET A 75 -3.70 -6.30 -15.89
CA MET A 75 -2.36 -6.18 -15.34
C MET A 75 -2.22 -7.12 -14.13
N LEU A 76 -1.22 -7.98 -14.18
CA LEU A 76 -0.84 -8.92 -13.14
C LEU A 76 0.46 -8.49 -12.46
N PRO A 77 0.79 -9.04 -11.28
CA PRO A 77 2.07 -8.78 -10.63
C PRO A 77 3.30 -9.10 -11.49
N ALA A 78 3.17 -10.06 -12.42
CA ALA A 78 4.22 -10.42 -13.36
C ALA A 78 4.53 -9.28 -14.35
N ASP A 79 3.51 -8.58 -14.85
CA ASP A 79 3.67 -7.46 -15.78
C ASP A 79 4.36 -6.27 -15.09
N VAL A 80 4.05 -6.03 -13.81
CA VAL A 80 4.73 -5.02 -12.98
C VAL A 80 6.21 -5.37 -12.81
N MET A 81 6.53 -6.64 -12.56
CA MET A 81 7.91 -7.11 -12.45
C MET A 81 8.70 -6.91 -13.75
N GLU A 82 8.06 -7.15 -14.90
CA GLU A 82 8.66 -6.93 -16.22
C GLU A 82 8.84 -5.44 -16.54
N ALA A 83 7.87 -4.60 -16.20
CA ALA A 83 7.91 -3.17 -16.44
C ALA A 83 8.97 -2.44 -15.60
N PHE A 84 9.30 -2.95 -14.42
CA PHE A 84 10.26 -2.34 -13.49
C PHE A 84 11.41 -3.29 -13.14
N PRO A 85 12.29 -3.62 -14.10
CA PRO A 85 13.36 -4.58 -13.88
C PRO A 85 14.34 -4.07 -12.81
N GLY A 86 14.63 -4.92 -11.82
CA GLY A 86 15.54 -4.61 -10.72
C GLY A 86 14.93 -3.78 -9.59
N VAL A 87 13.64 -3.42 -9.66
CA VAL A 87 12.93 -2.76 -8.57
C VAL A 87 12.35 -3.80 -7.62
N THR A 88 12.63 -3.66 -6.32
CA THR A 88 11.96 -4.48 -5.31
C THR A 88 10.57 -3.91 -5.04
N PHE A 89 9.54 -4.73 -5.19
CA PHE A 89 8.17 -4.35 -4.89
C PHE A 89 7.45 -5.44 -4.09
N ALA A 90 6.29 -5.10 -3.56
CA ALA A 90 5.38 -6.03 -2.94
C ALA A 90 3.96 -5.72 -3.41
N VAL A 91 3.12 -6.76 -3.50
CA VAL A 91 1.72 -6.62 -3.90
C VAL A 91 0.83 -7.17 -2.78
N HIS A 92 -0.21 -6.43 -2.46
CA HIS A 92 -1.31 -6.91 -1.65
C HIS A 92 -2.62 -6.44 -2.30
N TYR A 93 -3.69 -7.19 -2.06
CA TYR A 93 -4.99 -6.90 -2.65
C TYR A 93 -5.83 -6.05 -1.70
N SER A 94 -6.57 -5.09 -2.25
CA SER A 94 -7.51 -4.30 -1.48
C SER A 94 -8.64 -5.19 -0.92
N ARG A 95 -9.33 -4.72 0.13
CA ARG A 95 -10.54 -5.38 0.66
C ARG A 95 -11.68 -5.51 -0.36
N SER A 96 -11.62 -4.74 -1.44
CA SER A 96 -12.61 -4.69 -2.51
C SER A 96 -12.19 -5.54 -3.72
N ASN A 97 -11.06 -6.26 -3.65
CA ASN A 97 -10.62 -7.13 -4.72
C ASN A 97 -11.72 -8.11 -5.14
N MET A 98 -11.93 -8.27 -6.45
CA MET A 98 -12.94 -9.13 -7.05
C MET A 98 -14.40 -8.83 -6.62
N ARG A 99 -14.70 -7.61 -6.13
CA ARG A 99 -16.08 -7.16 -5.92
C ARG A 99 -16.60 -6.45 -7.15
N GLU A 100 -17.90 -6.58 -7.41
CA GLU A 100 -18.58 -5.81 -8.46
C GLU A 100 -18.38 -4.31 -8.23
N LYS A 101 -18.04 -3.59 -9.31
CA LYS A 101 -17.95 -2.13 -9.29
C LYS A 101 -19.37 -1.55 -9.23
N ASN A 102 -19.55 -0.51 -8.42
CA ASN A 102 -20.76 0.32 -8.33
C ASN A 102 -22.03 -0.27 -7.70
N GLY A 103 -22.08 -1.55 -7.31
CA GLY A 103 -23.18 -2.12 -6.52
C GLY A 103 -24.51 -2.20 -7.24
#